data_AF-A0A2J4P9T5-F1
#
_entry.id   AF-A0A2J4P9T5-F1
#
_cell.length_a   1.000
_cell.length_b   1.000
_cell.length_c   1.000
_cell.angle_alpha   90.00
_cell.angle_beta   90.00
_cell.angle_gamma   90.00
#
_symmetry.space_group_name_H-M   'P 1'
#
loop_
_entity.id
_entity.type
_entity.pdbx_description
1 polymer ?
#
loop_
_entity_poly.entity_id
_entity_poly.type
_entity_poly.pdbx_seq_one_letter_code
_entity_poly.pdbx_strand_id
1 'polypeptide(L)'
;PQDRVALGDVPQAFAASTELEVNHAQKDKRPIDYTLNGQQYSLPDGAVVIAAITSCTNTSNPSVLMAAGLLAKKAVERGLKPQPWVKASLAPGSKVVSDYLAHAKLTPYVDELGFNLVGYGCTTCIGNSGPLPDPIERAIKQGDLTVGAVLSGNRNFEGRIHPLVKTNWLASPPLVVAYALAGNMNLDLTREPLGTGKDGQPVYLKDIWPSGIEVAQAVEQVSTEMFRKEYAEVFEGTAEWKAIKVD
;
A
#
# COMPACT_ATOMS: atom_id res chain seq x y z
N PRO A 1 -5.62 16.63 0.29
CA PRO A 1 -6.43 15.84 -0.69
C PRO A 1 -6.62 16.51 -2.06
N GLN A 2 -6.80 17.83 -2.09
CA GLN A 2 -6.99 18.63 -3.31
C GLN A 2 -5.71 18.82 -4.12
N ASP A 3 -4.55 18.67 -3.48
CA ASP A 3 -3.23 18.85 -4.10
C ASP A 3 -2.91 17.64 -4.98
N ARG A 4 -3.32 17.73 -6.25
CA ARG A 4 -3.12 16.67 -7.25
C ARG A 4 -1.74 16.81 -7.86
N VAL A 5 -1.00 15.72 -7.89
CA VAL A 5 0.31 15.61 -8.51
C VAL A 5 0.25 14.52 -9.58
N ALA A 6 0.73 14.81 -10.78
CA ALA A 6 0.85 13.79 -11.82
C ALA A 6 1.92 12.77 -11.42
N LEU A 7 1.76 11.51 -11.83
CA LEU A 7 2.64 10.43 -11.34
C LEU A 7 4.13 10.69 -11.57
N GLY A 8 4.50 11.28 -12.72
CA GLY A 8 5.90 11.61 -13.04
C GLY A 8 6.45 12.85 -12.32
N ASP A 9 5.57 13.64 -11.68
CA ASP A 9 5.94 14.86 -10.94
C ASP A 9 6.04 14.62 -9.42
N VAL A 10 5.79 13.38 -8.97
CA VAL A 10 5.81 13.01 -7.54
C VAL A 10 7.17 13.26 -6.88
N PRO A 11 8.33 12.92 -7.49
CA PRO A 11 9.62 13.21 -6.90
C PRO A 11 9.84 14.72 -6.65
N GLN A 12 9.44 15.57 -7.59
CA GLN A 12 9.57 17.02 -7.50
C GLN A 12 8.65 17.58 -6.42
N ALA A 13 7.40 17.11 -6.35
CA ALA A 13 6.47 17.51 -5.31
C ALA A 13 6.91 17.04 -3.91
N PHE A 14 7.49 15.84 -3.80
CA PHE A 14 8.08 15.33 -2.56
C PHE A 14 9.27 16.19 -2.11
N ALA A 15 10.20 16.50 -3.03
CA ALA A 15 11.34 17.37 -2.75
C ALA A 15 10.87 18.76 -2.27
N ALA A 16 9.91 19.38 -2.98
CA ALA A 16 9.36 20.68 -2.60
C ALA A 16 8.67 20.66 -1.22
N SER A 17 7.97 19.57 -0.88
CA SER A 17 7.35 19.43 0.45
C SER A 17 8.39 19.37 1.58
N THR A 18 9.56 18.81 1.29
CA THR A 18 10.67 18.70 2.24
C THR A 18 11.39 20.04 2.42
N GLU A 19 11.49 20.87 1.36
CA GLU A 19 12.10 22.21 1.43
C GLU A 19 11.30 23.21 2.27
N LEU A 20 9.96 23.04 2.33
CA LEU A 20 9.06 23.93 3.07
C LEU A 20 9.00 23.63 4.57
N GLU A 21 9.61 22.55 5.04
CA GLU A 21 9.69 22.21 6.47
C GLU A 21 10.56 23.24 7.22
N VAL A 22 9.96 23.95 8.17
CA VAL A 22 10.43 25.21 8.80
C VAL A 22 11.77 25.09 9.57
N ASN A 23 12.38 23.90 9.65
CA ASN A 23 13.64 23.63 10.36
C ASN A 23 14.74 23.02 9.48
N HIS A 24 14.60 23.04 8.15
CA HIS A 24 15.60 22.49 7.24
C HIS A 24 16.84 23.41 7.10
N ALA A 25 17.71 23.42 8.12
CA ALA A 25 19.13 23.47 7.79
C ALA A 25 19.41 22.26 6.89
N GLN A 26 19.96 22.47 5.69
CA GLN A 26 20.33 21.43 4.73
C GLN A 26 21.18 20.32 5.40
N LYS A 27 20.54 19.35 6.04
CA LYS A 27 21.19 18.13 6.48
C LYS A 27 21.17 17.18 5.29
N ASP A 28 22.36 16.76 4.90
CA ASP A 28 22.59 15.65 3.98
C ASP A 28 21.96 14.39 4.62
N LYS A 29 20.68 14.10 4.31
CA LYS A 29 19.89 13.00 4.90
C LYS A 29 20.35 11.68 4.29
N ARG A 30 21.50 11.21 4.75
CA ARG A 30 22.07 9.93 4.31
C ARG A 30 21.19 8.76 4.76
N PRO A 31 21.16 7.67 3.97
CA PRO A 31 20.52 6.44 4.38
C PRO A 31 21.01 5.97 5.75
N ILE A 32 20.11 5.43 6.57
CA ILE A 32 20.43 4.92 7.90
C ILE A 32 20.37 3.39 7.90
N ASP A 33 21.49 2.77 8.26
CA ASP A 33 21.58 1.32 8.34
C ASP A 33 20.79 0.77 9.52
N TYR A 34 20.10 -0.35 9.29
CA TYR A 34 19.34 -1.05 10.31
C TYR A 34 19.39 -2.56 10.07
N THR A 35 19.09 -3.33 11.12
CA THR A 35 18.97 -4.79 11.03
C THR A 35 17.52 -5.19 11.20
N LEU A 36 17.00 -5.97 10.27
CA LEU A 36 15.67 -6.56 10.32
C LEU A 36 15.78 -8.04 10.02
N ASN A 37 15.25 -8.89 10.90
CA ASN A 37 15.30 -10.36 10.78
C ASN A 37 16.71 -10.92 10.52
N GLY A 38 17.74 -10.31 11.13
CA GLY A 38 19.14 -10.72 10.98
C GLY A 38 19.82 -10.30 9.68
N GLN A 39 19.12 -9.56 8.80
CA GLN A 39 19.68 -9.00 7.57
C GLN A 39 19.90 -7.49 7.72
N GLN A 40 20.99 -6.98 7.14
CA GLN A 40 21.29 -5.55 7.10
C GLN A 40 20.63 -4.89 5.90
N TYR A 41 20.06 -3.71 6.14
CA TYR A 41 19.44 -2.85 5.14
C TYR A 41 19.81 -1.40 5.43
N SER A 42 19.58 -0.52 4.45
CA SER A 42 19.74 0.91 4.61
C SER A 42 18.43 1.59 4.26
N LEU A 43 17.90 2.40 5.18
CA LEU A 43 16.65 3.12 4.99
C LEU A 43 16.95 4.50 4.39
N PRO A 44 16.58 4.76 3.12
CA PRO A 44 16.83 6.05 2.49
C PRO A 44 15.81 7.11 2.92
N ASP A 45 16.16 8.38 2.73
CA ASP A 45 15.17 9.46 2.71
C ASP A 45 14.16 9.25 1.55
N GLY A 46 12.92 9.65 1.76
CA GLY A 46 11.80 9.40 0.85
C GLY A 46 11.29 7.96 0.85
N ALA A 47 11.78 7.08 1.72
CA ALA A 47 11.29 5.70 1.81
C ALA A 47 9.76 5.65 2.02
N VAL A 48 9.09 4.79 1.26
CA VAL A 48 7.69 4.44 1.49
C VAL A 48 7.65 3.38 2.59
N VAL A 49 7.26 3.76 3.79
CA VAL A 49 7.25 2.85 4.96
C VAL A 49 5.85 2.26 5.22
N ILE A 50 4.80 2.83 4.63
CA ILE A 50 3.44 2.31 4.69
C ILE A 50 2.85 2.28 3.29
N ALA A 51 2.29 1.14 2.91
CA ALA A 51 1.51 0.96 1.69
C ALA A 51 0.18 0.29 2.03
N ALA A 52 -0.93 1.04 2.04
CA ALA A 52 -2.20 0.52 2.54
C ALA A 52 -3.31 0.56 1.48
N ILE A 53 -3.78 -0.63 1.08
CA ILE A 53 -5.05 -0.76 0.37
C ILE A 53 -6.14 -0.75 1.43
N THR A 54 -6.76 0.42 1.61
CA THR A 54 -7.71 0.72 2.68
C THR A 54 -8.85 1.60 2.14
N SER A 55 -9.76 2.00 3.03
CA SER A 55 -10.89 2.90 2.78
C SER A 55 -12.02 2.32 1.93
N CYS A 56 -13.25 2.50 2.41
CA CYS A 56 -14.47 2.22 1.66
C CYS A 56 -14.55 2.98 0.33
N THR A 57 -13.85 4.11 0.17
CA THR A 57 -13.81 4.89 -1.08
C THR A 57 -13.29 4.06 -2.25
N ASN A 58 -12.23 3.27 -2.05
CA ASN A 58 -11.63 2.48 -3.13
C ASN A 58 -11.92 0.98 -2.99
N THR A 59 -12.08 0.46 -1.77
CA THR A 59 -12.31 -0.97 -1.58
C THR A 59 -13.74 -1.40 -1.94
N SER A 60 -14.64 -0.45 -2.20
CA SER A 60 -15.99 -0.73 -2.72
C SER A 60 -16.03 -0.88 -4.24
N ASN A 61 -14.92 -0.60 -4.94
CA ASN A 61 -14.84 -0.67 -6.39
C ASN A 61 -14.03 -1.93 -6.81
N PRO A 62 -14.69 -2.98 -7.32
CA PRO A 62 -14.01 -4.21 -7.73
C PRO A 62 -12.98 -3.98 -8.83
N SER A 63 -13.18 -3.03 -9.74
CA SER A 63 -12.27 -2.79 -10.86
C SER A 63 -10.87 -2.41 -10.39
N VAL A 64 -10.75 -1.51 -9.40
CA VAL A 64 -9.43 -1.08 -8.90
C VAL A 64 -8.78 -2.11 -8.00
N LEU A 65 -9.56 -2.93 -7.28
CA LEU A 65 -9.00 -4.01 -6.46
C LEU A 65 -8.57 -5.22 -7.31
N MET A 66 -9.33 -5.57 -8.36
CA MET A 66 -8.89 -6.55 -9.35
C MET A 66 -7.64 -6.07 -10.09
N ALA A 67 -7.57 -4.78 -10.45
CA ALA A 67 -6.36 -4.21 -11.03
C ALA A 67 -5.14 -4.32 -10.08
N ALA A 68 -5.32 -4.07 -8.78
CA ALA A 68 -4.25 -4.25 -7.79
C ALA A 68 -3.81 -5.72 -7.68
N GLY A 69 -4.75 -6.66 -7.64
CA GLY A 69 -4.44 -8.09 -7.61
C GLY A 69 -3.74 -8.58 -8.88
N LEU A 70 -4.16 -8.12 -10.05
CA LEU A 70 -3.51 -8.44 -11.34
C LEU A 70 -2.10 -7.84 -11.42
N LEU A 71 -1.90 -6.61 -10.95
CA LEU A 71 -0.58 -5.99 -10.87
C LEU A 71 0.33 -6.78 -9.93
N ALA A 72 -0.19 -7.19 -8.75
CA ALA A 72 0.54 -8.02 -7.81
C ALA A 72 0.95 -9.37 -8.43
N LYS A 73 0.03 -10.03 -9.13
CA LYS A 73 0.32 -11.26 -9.89
C LYS A 73 1.45 -11.06 -10.89
N LYS A 74 1.37 -10.04 -11.74
CA LYS A 74 2.41 -9.74 -12.74
C LYS A 74 3.76 -9.41 -12.09
N ALA A 75 3.76 -8.65 -11.00
CA ALA A 75 4.96 -8.33 -10.24
C ALA A 75 5.65 -9.59 -9.68
N VAL A 76 4.91 -10.44 -8.99
CA VAL A 76 5.40 -11.70 -8.43
C VAL A 76 5.90 -12.65 -9.52
N GLU A 77 5.14 -12.80 -10.61
CA GLU A 77 5.55 -13.65 -11.74
C GLU A 77 6.86 -13.17 -12.40
N ARG A 78 7.13 -11.85 -12.37
CA ARG A 78 8.39 -11.25 -12.80
C ARG A 78 9.49 -11.31 -11.73
N GLY A 79 9.20 -11.75 -10.51
CA GLY A 79 10.16 -11.89 -9.42
C GLY A 79 10.37 -10.64 -8.59
N LEU A 80 9.50 -9.63 -8.72
CA LEU A 80 9.56 -8.44 -7.88
C LEU A 80 9.07 -8.74 -6.46
N LYS A 81 9.66 -8.05 -5.49
CA LYS A 81 9.25 -8.07 -4.08
C LYS A 81 9.22 -6.63 -3.55
N PRO A 82 8.37 -6.32 -2.56
CA PRO A 82 8.41 -5.03 -1.90
C PRO A 82 9.74 -4.81 -1.18
N GLN A 83 10.10 -3.54 -0.98
CA GLN A 83 11.26 -3.23 -0.14
C GLN A 83 11.00 -3.65 1.32
N PRO A 84 12.03 -4.11 2.05
CA PRO A 84 11.89 -4.74 3.36
C PRO A 84 11.37 -3.80 4.46
N TRP A 85 11.42 -2.49 4.24
CA TRP A 85 10.88 -1.48 5.16
C TRP A 85 9.40 -1.16 4.96
N VAL A 86 8.78 -1.68 3.89
CA VAL A 86 7.40 -1.34 3.54
C VAL A 86 6.44 -2.17 4.39
N LYS A 87 5.64 -1.51 5.23
CA LYS A 87 4.48 -2.12 5.88
C LYS A 87 3.27 -2.09 4.93
N ALA A 88 3.09 -3.18 4.19
CA ALA A 88 1.94 -3.38 3.33
C ALA A 88 0.70 -3.87 4.11
N SER A 89 -0.51 -3.53 3.67
CA SER A 89 -1.75 -4.03 4.27
C SER A 89 -2.96 -3.94 3.35
N LEU A 90 -3.87 -4.91 3.46
CA LEU A 90 -5.19 -4.90 2.83
C LEU A 90 -6.27 -4.86 3.92
N ALA A 91 -7.09 -3.80 3.90
CA ALA A 91 -8.21 -3.61 4.81
C ALA A 91 -9.47 -3.22 4.04
N PRO A 92 -10.22 -4.21 3.51
CA PRO A 92 -11.41 -3.95 2.73
C PRO A 92 -12.61 -3.61 3.60
N GLY A 93 -13.55 -2.84 3.05
CA GLY A 93 -14.80 -2.51 3.73
C GLY A 93 -15.82 -3.66 3.83
N SER A 94 -15.59 -4.79 3.14
CA SER A 94 -16.49 -5.95 3.12
C SER A 94 -15.73 -7.23 2.83
N LYS A 95 -16.24 -8.35 3.34
CA LYS A 95 -15.78 -9.72 3.07
C LYS A 95 -15.90 -10.12 1.60
N VAL A 96 -16.83 -9.51 0.85
CA VAL A 96 -17.01 -9.74 -0.60
C VAL A 96 -15.70 -9.51 -1.37
N VAL A 97 -14.85 -8.58 -0.90
CA VAL A 97 -13.53 -8.33 -1.50
C VAL A 97 -12.63 -9.55 -1.43
N SER A 98 -12.57 -10.19 -0.25
CA SER A 98 -11.77 -11.38 -0.05
C SER A 98 -12.28 -12.54 -0.93
N ASP A 99 -13.59 -12.69 -1.05
CA ASP A 99 -14.23 -13.73 -1.85
C ASP A 99 -13.88 -13.60 -3.33
N TYR A 100 -14.02 -12.42 -3.94
CA TYR A 100 -13.71 -12.29 -5.37
C TYR A 100 -12.20 -12.36 -5.65
N LEU A 101 -11.33 -11.89 -4.75
CA LEU A 101 -9.88 -12.02 -4.93
C LEU A 101 -9.44 -13.48 -4.86
N ALA A 102 -10.06 -14.25 -3.95
CA ALA A 102 -9.82 -15.69 -3.82
C ALA A 102 -10.36 -16.44 -5.03
N HIS A 103 -11.58 -16.12 -5.49
CA HIS A 103 -12.19 -16.73 -6.67
C HIS A 103 -11.38 -16.46 -7.95
N ALA A 104 -10.88 -15.23 -8.12
CA ALA A 104 -9.98 -14.84 -9.21
C ALA A 104 -8.55 -15.40 -9.04
N LYS A 105 -8.26 -16.11 -7.95
CA LYS A 105 -6.94 -16.68 -7.60
C LYS A 105 -5.84 -15.62 -7.49
N LEU A 106 -6.19 -14.41 -7.06
CA LEU A 106 -5.27 -13.28 -6.89
C LEU A 106 -4.73 -13.16 -5.47
N THR A 107 -5.45 -13.68 -4.46
CA THR A 107 -5.06 -13.60 -3.04
C THR A 107 -3.62 -14.03 -2.76
N PRO A 108 -3.10 -15.17 -3.27
CA PRO A 108 -1.73 -15.58 -2.96
C PRO A 108 -0.67 -14.56 -3.40
N TYR A 109 -0.89 -13.88 -4.54
CA TYR A 109 0.04 -12.88 -5.06
C TYR A 109 -0.02 -11.56 -4.27
N VAL A 110 -1.23 -11.18 -3.84
CA VAL A 110 -1.44 -10.03 -2.97
C VAL A 110 -0.77 -10.27 -1.61
N ASP A 111 -0.93 -11.47 -1.06
CA ASP A 111 -0.31 -11.90 0.19
C ASP A 111 1.22 -11.98 0.09
N GLU A 112 1.77 -12.47 -1.03
CA GLU A 112 3.22 -12.56 -1.26
C GLU A 112 3.90 -11.18 -1.29
N LEU A 113 3.17 -10.14 -1.74
CA LEU A 113 3.62 -8.75 -1.66
C LEU A 113 3.32 -8.09 -0.30
N GLY A 114 2.90 -8.87 0.71
CA GLY A 114 2.65 -8.39 2.07
C GLY A 114 1.32 -7.64 2.26
N PHE A 115 0.45 -7.60 1.25
CA PHE A 115 -0.89 -7.01 1.36
C PHE A 115 -1.88 -8.00 1.99
N ASN A 116 -1.50 -8.59 3.11
CA ASN A 116 -2.35 -9.52 3.82
C ASN A 116 -3.62 -8.82 4.33
N LEU A 117 -4.71 -9.59 4.43
CA LEU A 117 -5.95 -9.12 5.06
C LEU A 117 -5.68 -8.86 6.55
N VAL A 118 -5.66 -7.59 6.95
CA VAL A 118 -5.44 -7.19 8.35
C VAL A 118 -6.74 -6.94 9.12
N GLY A 119 -7.87 -6.92 8.42
CA GLY A 119 -9.20 -6.78 9.00
C GLY A 119 -10.18 -6.07 8.09
N TYR A 120 -11.47 -6.15 8.43
CA TYR A 120 -12.55 -5.48 7.73
C TYR A 120 -12.93 -4.19 8.47
N GLY A 121 -12.54 -3.03 7.93
CA GLY A 121 -12.79 -1.75 8.59
C GLY A 121 -11.87 -0.63 8.14
N CYS A 122 -11.90 0.50 8.84
CA CYS A 122 -11.22 1.72 8.41
C CYS A 122 -9.68 1.67 8.51
N THR A 123 -9.12 0.99 9.52
CA THR A 123 -7.67 0.80 9.72
C THR A 123 -6.83 2.06 9.42
N THR A 124 -5.82 1.97 8.55
CA THR A 124 -4.92 3.05 8.12
C THR A 124 -5.66 4.28 7.61
N CYS A 125 -6.85 4.14 6.99
CA CYS A 125 -7.62 5.29 6.50
C CYS A 125 -7.99 6.29 7.61
N ILE A 126 -8.11 5.84 8.85
CA ILE A 126 -8.40 6.71 10.01
C ILE A 126 -7.19 6.96 10.92
N GLY A 127 -6.01 6.48 10.54
CA GLY A 127 -4.79 6.57 11.35
C GLY A 127 -4.51 5.35 12.21
N ASN A 128 -5.35 4.31 12.16
CA ASN A 128 -5.10 3.04 12.84
C ASN A 128 -4.16 2.17 12.00
N SER A 129 -2.97 2.70 11.70
CA SER A 129 -1.92 2.04 10.93
C SER A 129 -1.08 1.08 11.78
N GLY A 130 -1.14 1.19 13.11
CA GLY A 130 -0.34 0.41 14.05
C GLY A 130 1.16 0.75 13.99
N PRO A 131 1.99 0.13 14.84
CA PRO A 131 3.42 0.45 14.91
C PRO A 131 4.17 0.02 13.64
N LEU A 132 5.24 0.72 13.30
CA LEU A 132 6.24 0.22 12.37
C LEU A 132 7.20 -0.73 13.12
N PRO A 133 7.90 -1.65 12.43
CA PRO A 133 8.95 -2.45 13.07
C PRO A 133 9.98 -1.57 13.77
N ASP A 134 10.34 -1.88 15.02
CA ASP A 134 11.22 -1.05 15.85
C ASP A 134 12.54 -0.63 15.17
N PRO A 135 13.24 -1.50 14.41
CA PRO A 135 14.47 -1.09 13.70
C PRO A 135 14.22 0.05 12.71
N ILE A 136 13.07 0.05 12.04
CA ILE A 136 12.68 1.08 11.06
C ILE A 136 12.33 2.37 11.80
N GLU A 137 11.56 2.30 12.89
CA GLU A 137 11.27 3.51 13.69
C GLU A 137 12.53 4.18 14.22
N ARG A 138 13.50 3.39 14.71
CA ARG A 138 14.79 3.89 15.16
C ARG A 138 15.56 4.55 14.02
N ALA A 139 15.61 3.92 12.84
CA ALA A 139 16.28 4.47 11.68
C ALA A 139 15.67 5.81 11.23
N ILE A 140 14.34 5.91 11.18
CA ILE A 140 13.62 7.16 10.86
C ILE A 140 14.02 8.27 11.84
N LYS A 141 13.95 7.99 13.15
CA LYS A 141 14.25 8.96 14.21
C LYS A 141 15.72 9.36 14.24
N GLN A 142 16.63 8.41 14.06
CA GLN A 142 18.08 8.65 14.08
C GLN A 142 18.54 9.50 12.90
N GLY A 143 18.00 9.23 11.70
CA GLY A 143 18.34 9.99 10.49
C GLY A 143 17.55 11.26 10.28
N ASP A 144 16.54 11.53 11.11
CA ASP A 144 15.54 12.58 10.85
C ASP A 144 14.96 12.47 9.42
N LEU A 145 14.71 11.23 8.99
CA LEU A 145 14.32 10.91 7.61
C LEU A 145 12.89 11.38 7.34
N THR A 146 12.68 11.98 6.18
CA THR A 146 11.35 12.26 5.65
C THR A 146 10.86 11.02 4.92
N VAL A 147 9.96 10.26 5.54
CA VAL A 147 9.36 9.05 4.97
C VAL A 147 7.91 9.26 4.57
N GLY A 148 7.43 8.42 3.65
CA GLY A 148 6.10 8.49 3.05
C GLY A 148 5.18 7.33 3.41
N ALA A 149 3.88 7.60 3.42
CA ALA A 149 2.83 6.59 3.33
C ALA A 149 2.05 6.77 2.02
N VAL A 150 1.75 5.66 1.35
CA VAL A 150 0.88 5.63 0.18
C VAL A 150 -0.35 4.80 0.51
N LEU A 151 -1.54 5.36 0.31
CA LEU A 151 -2.79 4.69 0.69
C LEU A 151 -3.93 4.97 -0.27
N SER A 152 -4.85 4.00 -0.41
CA SER A 152 -6.09 4.18 -1.18
C SER A 152 -7.20 4.88 -0.38
N GLY A 153 -6.81 5.77 0.52
CA GLY A 153 -7.70 6.56 1.37
C GLY A 153 -8.33 7.77 0.66
N ASN A 154 -8.86 8.69 1.47
CA ASN A 154 -9.42 9.97 1.00
C ASN A 154 -8.89 11.20 1.76
N ARG A 155 -8.08 11.00 2.81
CA ARG A 155 -7.46 12.04 3.63
C ARG A 155 -6.00 11.72 3.87
N ASN A 156 -5.15 12.73 3.84
CA ASN A 156 -3.69 12.58 3.88
C ASN A 156 -2.98 13.77 4.56
N PHE A 157 -3.62 14.42 5.54
CA PHE A 157 -2.94 15.47 6.30
C PHE A 157 -1.86 14.86 7.22
N GLU A 158 -0.82 15.63 7.50
CA GLU A 158 0.30 15.24 8.35
C GLU A 158 -0.19 14.78 9.73
N GLY A 159 0.47 13.76 10.29
CA GLY A 159 0.10 13.17 11.59
C GLY A 159 -1.20 12.33 11.58
N ARG A 160 -1.98 12.32 10.48
CA ARG A 160 -3.20 11.50 10.38
C ARG A 160 -2.90 10.01 10.28
N ILE A 161 -1.94 9.63 9.45
CA ILE A 161 -1.76 8.24 9.03
C ILE A 161 -0.87 7.49 10.02
N HIS A 162 0.28 8.06 10.35
CA HIS A 162 1.21 7.50 11.33
C HIS A 162 2.07 8.65 11.90
N PRO A 163 2.40 8.66 13.20
CA PRO A 163 3.13 9.77 13.83
C PRO A 163 4.55 10.00 13.29
N LEU A 164 5.19 8.96 12.73
CA LEU A 164 6.53 9.05 12.13
C LEU A 164 6.53 9.34 10.62
N VAL A 165 5.36 9.49 10.01
CA VAL A 165 5.25 9.71 8.56
C VAL A 165 4.85 11.16 8.30
N LYS A 166 5.73 11.90 7.64
CA LYS A 166 5.52 13.31 7.31
C LYS A 166 4.72 13.51 6.03
N THR A 167 4.97 12.68 5.00
CA THR A 167 4.29 12.80 3.69
C THR A 167 3.30 11.66 3.47
N ASN A 168 2.08 11.98 3.05
CA ASN A 168 1.01 11.00 2.86
C ASN A 168 0.37 11.18 1.49
N TRP A 169 0.28 10.11 0.70
CA TRP A 169 -0.09 10.15 -0.70
C TRP A 169 -1.32 9.29 -0.95
N LEU A 170 -2.36 9.90 -1.52
CA LEU A 170 -3.58 9.20 -1.93
C LEU A 170 -3.39 8.68 -3.34
N ALA A 171 -3.52 7.36 -3.52
CA ALA A 171 -3.33 6.71 -4.80
C ALA A 171 -4.37 5.60 -5.02
N SER A 172 -4.57 5.17 -6.26
CA SER A 172 -5.41 4.00 -6.54
C SER A 172 -4.76 2.73 -5.96
N PRO A 173 -5.54 1.69 -5.59
CA PRO A 173 -4.99 0.41 -5.14
C PRO A 173 -3.81 -0.16 -5.97
N PRO A 174 -3.83 -0.20 -7.31
CA PRO A 174 -2.66 -0.67 -8.07
C PRO A 174 -1.43 0.23 -7.93
N LEU A 175 -1.59 1.55 -7.77
CA LEU A 175 -0.46 2.44 -7.49
C LEU A 175 0.08 2.26 -6.07
N VAL A 176 -0.77 1.92 -5.08
CA VAL A 176 -0.30 1.54 -3.75
C VAL A 176 0.64 0.33 -3.84
N VAL A 177 0.28 -0.69 -4.64
CA VAL A 177 1.15 -1.85 -4.89
C VAL A 177 2.44 -1.42 -5.61
N ALA A 178 2.36 -0.57 -6.63
CA ALA A 178 3.54 -0.08 -7.34
C ALA A 178 4.53 0.67 -6.42
N TYR A 179 4.04 1.54 -5.54
CA TYR A 179 4.87 2.24 -4.55
C TYR A 179 5.43 1.32 -3.46
N ALA A 180 4.73 0.22 -3.12
CA ALA A 180 5.31 -0.79 -2.24
C ALA A 180 6.50 -1.52 -2.88
N LEU A 181 6.42 -1.80 -4.19
CA LEU A 181 7.52 -2.40 -4.94
C LEU A 181 8.71 -1.43 -5.07
N ALA A 182 8.45 -0.20 -5.48
CA ALA A 182 9.48 0.83 -5.63
C ALA A 182 10.10 1.23 -4.27
N GLY A 183 9.29 1.29 -3.23
CA GLY A 183 9.70 1.56 -1.85
C GLY A 183 10.24 2.96 -1.57
N ASN A 184 10.17 3.89 -2.52
CA ASN A 184 10.65 5.27 -2.37
C ASN A 184 9.81 6.28 -3.18
N MET A 185 9.55 7.46 -2.60
CA MET A 185 8.83 8.58 -3.22
C MET A 185 9.67 9.37 -4.23
N ASN A 186 10.99 9.27 -4.17
CA ASN A 186 11.92 9.94 -5.08
C ASN A 186 11.99 9.30 -6.47
N LEU A 187 11.32 8.15 -6.68
CA LEU A 187 11.32 7.44 -7.96
C LEU A 187 10.19 7.94 -8.88
N ASP A 188 10.54 8.33 -10.11
CA ASP A 188 9.60 8.58 -11.19
C ASP A 188 9.12 7.24 -11.76
N LEU A 189 8.01 6.71 -11.24
CA LEU A 189 7.45 5.42 -11.67
C LEU A 189 7.05 5.37 -13.16
N THR A 190 7.04 6.50 -13.87
CA THR A 190 6.77 6.56 -15.32
C THR A 190 8.01 6.30 -16.16
N ARG A 191 9.21 6.46 -15.57
CA ARG A 191 10.50 6.37 -16.27
C ARG A 191 11.49 5.41 -15.65
N GLU A 192 11.41 5.18 -14.35
CA GLU A 192 12.36 4.38 -13.59
C GLU A 192 11.78 2.98 -13.29
N PRO A 193 12.64 1.95 -13.20
CA PRO A 193 12.18 0.60 -12.90
C PRO A 193 11.71 0.48 -11.45
N LEU A 194 10.69 -0.35 -11.24
CA LEU A 194 10.22 -0.72 -9.90
C LEU A 194 11.19 -1.66 -9.18
N GLY A 195 12.02 -2.37 -9.95
CA GLY A 195 13.03 -3.27 -9.44
C GLY A 195 13.61 -4.13 -10.57
N THR A 196 14.41 -5.11 -10.18
CA THR A 196 15.02 -6.08 -11.08
C THR A 196 14.24 -7.39 -11.03
N GLY A 197 13.84 -7.89 -12.20
CA GLY A 197 13.14 -9.16 -12.32
C GLY A 197 14.05 -10.37 -12.09
N LYS A 198 13.45 -11.56 -12.00
CA LYS A 198 14.16 -12.83 -11.83
C LYS A 198 15.07 -13.21 -13.02
N ASP A 199 14.90 -12.55 -14.16
CA ASP A 199 15.73 -12.65 -15.37
C ASP A 199 16.89 -11.63 -15.39
N GLY A 200 17.04 -10.83 -14.33
CA GLY A 200 18.04 -9.77 -14.23
C GLY A 200 17.70 -8.50 -14.99
N GLN A 201 16.53 -8.40 -15.63
CA GLN A 201 16.12 -7.22 -16.39
C GLN A 201 15.37 -6.21 -15.52
N PRO A 202 15.49 -4.90 -15.80
CA PRO A 202 14.68 -3.89 -15.14
C PRO A 202 13.19 -4.09 -15.49
N VAL A 203 12.33 -4.06 -14.48
CA VAL A 203 10.87 -4.15 -14.64
C VAL A 203 10.27 -2.78 -14.37
N TYR A 204 9.61 -2.20 -15.37
CA TYR A 204 8.95 -0.90 -15.28
C TYR A 204 7.47 -1.07 -14.95
N LEU A 205 6.84 0.01 -14.47
CA LEU A 205 5.40 0.01 -14.18
C LEU A 205 4.56 -0.46 -15.38
N LYS A 206 4.90 0.01 -16.58
CA LYS A 206 4.22 -0.37 -17.83
C LYS A 206 4.27 -1.87 -18.14
N ASP A 207 5.27 -2.59 -17.64
CA ASP A 207 5.46 -4.01 -17.93
C ASP A 207 4.52 -4.90 -17.11
N ILE A 208 4.04 -4.39 -15.97
CA ILE A 208 3.17 -5.10 -15.02
C ILE A 208 1.81 -4.44 -14.85
N TRP A 209 1.57 -3.29 -15.48
CA TRP A 209 0.27 -2.62 -15.42
C TRP A 209 -0.79 -3.45 -16.16
N PRO A 210 -1.92 -3.78 -15.53
CA PRO A 210 -2.97 -4.54 -16.20
C PRO A 210 -3.68 -3.68 -17.23
N SER A 211 -3.99 -4.27 -18.39
CA SER A 211 -4.80 -3.64 -19.42
C SER A 211 -6.26 -3.54 -18.99
N GLY A 212 -7.03 -2.65 -19.62
CA GLY A 212 -8.46 -2.53 -19.35
C GLY A 212 -9.25 -3.82 -19.63
N ILE A 213 -8.80 -4.61 -20.61
CA ILE A 213 -9.41 -5.92 -20.94
C ILE A 213 -9.18 -6.93 -19.82
N GLU A 214 -7.94 -7.04 -19.32
CA GLU A 214 -7.62 -7.95 -18.21
C GLU A 214 -8.41 -7.60 -16.94
N VAL A 215 -8.56 -6.30 -16.65
CA VAL A 215 -9.38 -5.84 -15.52
C VAL A 215 -10.86 -6.17 -15.73
N ALA A 216 -11.40 -5.93 -16.93
CA ALA A 216 -12.80 -6.25 -17.23
C ALA A 216 -13.08 -7.76 -17.06
N GLN A 217 -12.21 -8.62 -17.60
CA GLN A 217 -12.31 -10.07 -17.45
C GLN A 217 -12.21 -10.54 -16.00
N ALA A 218 -11.36 -9.90 -15.18
CA ALA A 218 -11.30 -10.18 -13.76
C ALA A 218 -12.58 -9.73 -13.04
N VAL A 219 -13.14 -8.58 -13.40
CA VAL A 219 -14.39 -8.07 -12.81
C VAL A 219 -15.59 -8.95 -13.17
N GLU A 220 -15.61 -9.60 -14.33
CA GLU A 220 -16.66 -10.59 -14.68
C GLU A 220 -16.72 -11.78 -13.71
N GLN A 221 -15.64 -12.04 -12.96
CA GLN A 221 -15.61 -13.08 -11.91
C GLN A 221 -16.37 -12.68 -10.64
N VAL A 222 -16.78 -11.41 -10.52
CA VAL A 222 -17.53 -10.88 -9.39
C VAL A 222 -19.02 -11.18 -9.60
N SER A 223 -19.57 -12.12 -8.83
CA SER A 223 -20.97 -12.53 -8.98
C SER A 223 -21.88 -11.92 -7.91
N THR A 224 -23.15 -11.72 -8.23
CA THR A 224 -24.18 -11.26 -7.27
C THR A 224 -24.35 -12.24 -6.09
N GLU A 225 -24.04 -13.51 -6.29
CA GLU A 225 -24.12 -14.54 -5.24
C GLU A 225 -23.14 -14.29 -4.10
N MET A 226 -21.92 -13.85 -4.41
CA MET A 226 -20.92 -13.45 -3.41
C MET A 226 -21.48 -12.36 -2.47
N PHE A 227 -22.19 -11.38 -3.03
CA PHE A 227 -22.84 -10.34 -2.23
C PHE A 227 -23.96 -10.92 -1.37
N ARG A 228 -24.87 -11.73 -1.95
CA ARG A 228 -25.99 -12.30 -1.20
C ARG A 228 -25.53 -13.13 0.00
N LYS A 229 -24.49 -13.95 -0.18
CA LYS A 229 -23.87 -14.74 0.89
C LYS A 229 -23.37 -13.84 2.02
N GLU A 230 -22.47 -12.91 1.72
CA GLU A 230 -21.81 -12.10 2.76
C GLU A 230 -22.77 -11.14 3.47
N TYR A 231 -23.80 -10.64 2.78
CA TYR A 231 -24.82 -9.79 3.42
C TYR A 231 -25.86 -10.56 4.22
N ALA A 232 -26.11 -11.84 3.92
CA ALA A 232 -26.99 -12.67 4.72
C ALA A 232 -26.38 -12.99 6.10
N GLU A 233 -25.06 -13.18 6.14
CA GLU A 233 -24.30 -13.55 7.35
C GLU A 233 -23.86 -12.33 8.18
N VAL A 234 -24.09 -11.10 7.72
CA VAL A 234 -23.57 -9.87 8.37
C VAL A 234 -24.09 -9.69 9.80
N PHE A 235 -25.32 -10.14 10.09
CA PHE A 235 -25.95 -10.03 11.39
C PHE A 235 -25.65 -11.21 12.31
N GLU A 236 -25.03 -12.28 11.82
CA GLU A 236 -24.66 -13.38 12.70
C GLU A 236 -23.63 -12.90 13.72
N GLY A 237 -22.63 -12.12 13.30
CA GLY A 237 -21.54 -11.69 14.16
C GLY A 237 -20.63 -12.84 14.61
N THR A 238 -19.54 -12.50 15.29
CA THR A 238 -18.59 -13.51 15.80
C THR A 238 -19.10 -14.15 17.10
N ALA A 239 -18.46 -15.24 17.54
CA ALA A 239 -18.80 -15.89 18.81
C ALA A 239 -18.66 -14.90 20.00
N GLU A 240 -17.64 -14.04 19.94
CA GLU A 240 -17.40 -12.98 20.93
C GLU A 240 -18.53 -11.95 20.93
N TRP A 241 -19.02 -11.54 19.74
CA TRP A 241 -20.15 -10.63 19.63
C TRP A 241 -21.43 -11.22 20.23
N LYS A 242 -21.73 -12.49 19.92
CA LYS A 242 -22.89 -13.21 20.47
C LYS A 242 -22.81 -13.42 21.99
N ALA A 243 -21.60 -13.39 22.57
CA ALA A 243 -21.39 -13.55 24.01
C ALA A 243 -21.61 -12.25 24.81
N ILE A 244 -21.76 -11.10 24.15
CA ILE A 244 -22.06 -9.82 24.81
C ILE A 244 -23.47 -9.90 25.39
N LYS A 245 -23.58 -9.85 26.73
CA LYS A 245 -24.86 -9.71 27.41
C LYS A 245 -25.33 -8.26 27.30
N VAL A 246 -26.57 -8.08 26.87
CA VAL A 246 -27.25 -6.78 26.82
C VAL A 246 -28.39 -6.84 27.83
N ASP A 247 -28.42 -5.91 28.77
CA ASP A 247 -29.49 -5.78 29.77
C ASP A 247 -30.73 -5.08 29.19
#